data_AF-A0A2S1BFM8-F1
#
_entry.id   AF-A0A2S1BFM8-F1
#
_cell.length_a   1.000
_cell.length_b   1.000
_cell.length_c   1.000
_cell.angle_alpha   90.00
_cell.angle_beta   90.00
_cell.angle_gamma   90.00
#
_symmetry.space_group_name_H-M   'P 1'
#
loop_
_entity.id
_entity.type
_entity.pdbx_description
1 polymer ?
#
loop_
_entity_poly.entity_id
_entity_poly.type
_entity_poly.pdbx_seq_one_letter_code
_entity_poly.pdbx_strand_id
1 'polypeptide(L)' 'MSLYETLKGIYKTNAAIGMAYPLKGKPRSSQGVGKWKWRGVPEDVAILCHYDPEIPYTHESLNHASEPKHTDA' A
#
# COMPACT_ATOMS: atom_id res chain seq x y z
N MET A 1 5.58 6.28 10.48
CA MET A 1 4.64 5.14 10.53
C MET A 1 4.75 4.41 9.20
N SER A 2 4.91 3.09 9.21
CA SER A 2 4.97 2.31 7.96
C SER A 2 3.58 2.15 7.34
N LEU A 3 3.48 1.94 6.02
CA LEU A 3 2.20 1.67 5.36
C LEU A 3 1.46 0.51 6.03
N TYR A 4 2.17 -0.55 6.42
CA TYR A 4 1.59 -1.67 7.16
C TYR A 4 0.90 -1.21 8.45
N GLU A 5 1.51 -0.32 9.23
CA GLU A 5 0.93 0.19 10.48
C GLU A 5 -0.31 1.04 10.20
N THR A 6 -0.29 1.86 9.15
CA THR A 6 -1.47 2.65 8.72
C THR A 6 -2.64 1.72 8.39
N LEU A 7 -2.40 0.71 7.54
CA LEU A 7 -3.40 -0.29 7.19
C LEU A 7 -3.89 -1.06 8.41
N LYS A 8 -2.99 -1.38 9.35
CA LYS A 8 -3.35 -2.04 10.61
C LYS A 8 -4.23 -1.17 11.50
N GLY A 9 -4.01 0.13 11.53
CA GLY A 9 -4.85 1.10 12.24
C GLY A 9 -6.26 1.18 11.66
N ILE A 10 -6.40 1.11 10.34
CA ILE A 10 -7.68 1.19 9.62
C ILE A 10 -8.45 -0.13 9.76
N TYR A 11 -7.88 -1.23 9.26
CA TYR A 11 -8.56 -2.54 9.14
C TYR A 11 -8.54 -3.38 10.42
N LYS A 12 -7.79 -2.96 11.45
CA LYS A 12 -7.63 -3.60 12.78
C LYS A 12 -6.93 -4.96 12.77
N THR A 13 -7.21 -5.83 11.80
CA THR A 13 -6.70 -7.21 11.75
C THR A 13 -5.92 -7.49 10.46
N ASN A 14 -4.94 -8.40 10.52
CA ASN A 14 -4.18 -8.78 9.33
C ASN A 14 -5.06 -9.54 8.32
N ALA A 15 -6.06 -10.27 8.81
CA ALA A 15 -7.04 -10.95 7.96
C ALA A 15 -7.90 -9.95 7.18
N ALA A 16 -8.37 -8.88 7.82
CA ALA A 16 -9.13 -7.83 7.16
C ALA A 16 -8.31 -7.10 6.08
N ILE A 17 -7.04 -6.78 6.36
CA ILE A 17 -6.12 -6.25 5.33
C ILE A 17 -6.00 -7.24 4.16
N GLY A 18 -5.83 -8.53 4.44
CA GLY A 18 -5.70 -9.56 3.41
C GLY A 18 -6.94 -9.74 2.55
N MET A 19 -8.13 -9.46 3.09
CA MET A 19 -9.40 -9.45 2.36
C MET A 19 -9.55 -8.19 1.49
N ALA A 20 -9.12 -7.02 1.99
CA ALA A 20 -9.16 -5.76 1.26
C ALA A 20 -8.18 -5.73 0.08
N TYR A 21 -7.03 -6.39 0.22
CA TYR A 21 -5.98 -6.44 -0.81
C TYR A 21 -5.72 -7.88 -1.30
N PRO A 22 -6.67 -8.50 -2.01
CA PRO A 22 -6.51 -9.87 -2.51
C PRO A 22 -5.43 -9.94 -3.59
N LEU A 23 -4.72 -11.06 -3.64
CA LEU A 23 -3.79 -11.37 -4.72
C LEU A 23 -4.49 -12.30 -5.71
N LYS A 24 -4.68 -11.84 -6.96
CA LYS A 24 -5.38 -12.59 -8.03
C LYS A 24 -6.76 -13.09 -7.61
N GLY A 25 -7.54 -12.22 -6.96
CA GLY A 25 -8.90 -12.53 -6.50
C GLY A 25 -8.96 -13.42 -5.25
N LYS A 26 -7.83 -13.80 -4.66
CA LYS A 26 -7.78 -14.58 -3.42
C LYS A 26 -7.28 -13.72 -2.25
N PRO A 27 -7.95 -13.76 -1.09
CA PRO A 27 -7.48 -13.06 0.10
C PRO A 27 -6.06 -13.48 0.47
N ARG A 28 -5.25 -12.51 0.90
CA ARG A 28 -3.92 -12.81 1.43
C ARG A 28 -4.06 -13.38 2.84
N SER A 29 -3.19 -14.32 3.20
CA SER A 29 -3.24 -14.92 4.54
C SER A 29 -2.81 -13.93 5.61
N SER A 30 -3.44 -14.01 6.79
CA SER A 30 -3.11 -13.17 7.96
C SER A 30 -1.62 -13.25 8.35
N GLN A 31 -1.02 -14.44 8.23
CA GLN A 31 0.42 -14.66 8.47
C GLN A 31 1.28 -13.98 7.40
N GLY A 32 0.86 -14.02 6.13
CA GLY A 32 1.56 -13.35 5.03
C GLY A 32 1.57 -11.84 5.22
N VAL A 33 0.41 -11.27 5.55
CA VAL A 33 0.25 -9.84 5.85
C VAL A 33 1.08 -9.44 7.09
N GLY A 34 1.14 -10.29 8.13
CA GLY A 34 1.96 -10.01 9.31
C GLY A 34 3.46 -9.87 9.02
N LYS A 35 3.95 -10.46 7.92
CA LYS A 35 5.36 -10.31 7.50
C LYS A 35 5.64 -8.95 6.87
N TRP A 36 4.63 -8.19 6.43
CA TRP A 36 4.82 -6.87 5.81
C TRP A 36 5.44 -5.86 6.76
N LYS A 37 5.23 -6.05 8.07
CA LYS A 37 5.87 -5.23 9.11
C LYS A 37 7.40 -5.15 8.97
N TRP A 38 8.03 -6.25 8.55
CA TRP A 38 9.48 -6.37 8.45
C TRP A 38 9.98 -6.41 7.00
N ARG A 39 9.14 -6.90 6.08
CA ARG A 39 9.50 -7.10 4.66
C ARG A 39 9.03 -5.97 3.75
N GLY A 40 8.30 -5.00 4.28
CA GLY A 40 7.60 -4.01 3.49
C GLY A 40 6.26 -4.53 2.96
N VAL A 41 5.37 -3.58 2.64
CA VAL A 41 4.12 -3.85 1.95
C VAL A 41 4.43 -4.10 0.47
N PRO A 42 3.83 -5.12 -0.18
CA PRO A 42 4.03 -5.38 -1.60
C PRO A 42 3.68 -4.16 -2.48
N GLU A 43 4.45 -3.99 -3.56
CA GLU A 43 4.30 -2.85 -4.49
C GLU A 43 2.88 -2.69 -5.02
N ASP A 44 2.22 -3.79 -5.40
CA ASP A 44 0.85 -3.77 -5.92
C ASP A 44 -0.13 -3.16 -4.91
N VAL A 45 0.06 -3.45 -3.63
CA VAL A 45 -0.75 -2.90 -2.53
C VAL A 45 -0.38 -1.44 -2.27
N ALA A 46 0.91 -1.10 -2.30
CA ALA A 46 1.39 0.26 -2.10
C ALA A 46 0.84 1.23 -3.16
N ILE A 47 0.83 0.81 -4.42
CA ILE A 47 0.22 1.56 -5.53
C ILE A 47 -1.28 1.75 -5.29
N LEU A 48 -2.01 0.69 -4.92
CA LEU A 48 -3.45 0.82 -4.62
C LEU A 48 -3.72 1.80 -3.47
N CYS A 49 -2.89 1.76 -2.41
CA CYS A 49 -3.01 2.67 -1.27
C CYS A 49 -2.75 4.13 -1.66
N HIS A 50 -1.90 4.39 -2.65
CA HIS A 50 -1.62 5.75 -3.11
C HIS A 50 -2.82 6.41 -3.80
N TYR A 51 -3.65 5.62 -4.47
CA TYR A 51 -4.87 6.10 -5.12
C TYR A 51 -6.09 6.16 -4.20
N ASP A 52 -5.98 5.59 -2.99
CA ASP A 52 -7.07 5.59 -2.02
C ASP A 52 -6.99 6.82 -1.11
N PRO A 53 -7.91 7.79 -1.23
CA PRO A 53 -7.86 9.02 -0.43
C PRO A 53 -8.12 8.79 1.05
N GLU A 54 -8.69 7.64 1.44
CA GLU A 54 -8.88 7.30 2.86
C GLU A 54 -7.60 6.80 3.52
N ILE A 55 -6.58 6.47 2.73
CA ILE A 55 -5.31 5.96 3.21
C ILE A 55 -4.26 7.06 3.07
N PRO A 56 -3.74 7.60 4.18
CA PRO A 56 -2.74 8.66 4.14
C PRO A 56 -1.37 8.07 3.77
N TYR A 57 -1.20 7.73 2.49
CA TYR A 57 0.00 7.14 1.92
C TYR A 57 0.30 7.72 0.54
N THR A 58 1.57 8.08 0.32
CA THR A 58 2.05 8.59 -0.97
C THR A 58 3.16 7.69 -1.47
N HIS A 59 3.01 7.22 -2.70
CA HIS A 59 4.03 6.39 -3.34
C HIS A 59 5.06 7.29 -4.03
N GLU A 60 6.28 7.33 -3.50
CA GLU A 60 7.32 8.28 -3.93
C GLU A 60 7.61 8.23 -5.44
N SER A 61 7.71 7.03 -6.02
CA SER A 61 7.95 6.87 -7.46
C SER A 61 6.81 7.33 -8.36
N LEU A 62 5.57 7.35 -7.85
CA LEU A 62 4.41 7.85 -8.60
C LEU A 62 4.22 9.36 -8.37
N ASN A 63 4.64 9.87 -7.22
CA ASN A 63 4.59 11.28 -6.91
C ASN A 63 5.56 12.11 -7.77
N HIS A 64 6.67 11.53 -8.21
CA HIS A 64 7.59 12.18 -9.17
C HIS A 64 7.14 12.08 -10.63
N ALA A 65 6.15 11.24 -10.96
CA ALA A 65 5.63 11.13 -12.31
C ALA A 65 4.61 12.24 -12.64
N SER A 66 4.05 12.91 -11.63
CA SER A 66 3.11 14.02 -11.78
C SER A 66 3.78 15.40 -11.83
N GLU A 67 5.09 15.50 -11.64
CA GLU A 67 5.84 16.71 -12.00
C GLU A 67 6.23 16.61 -13.48
N PRO A 68 5.59 17.37 -14.40
CA PRO A 68 6.18 17.56 -15.71
C PRO A 68 7.51 18.26 -15.48
N LYS A 69 8.60 17.51 -15.66
CA LYS A 69 9.92 18.10 -15.88
C LYS A 69 9.83 18.90 -17.18
N HIS A 70 9.34 20.14 -17.08
CA HIS A 70 9.46 21.12 -18.14
C HIS A 70 10.95 21.38 -18.30
N THR A 71 11.54 20.64 -19.23
CA THR A 71 12.91 20.85 -19.66
C THR A 71 12.78 21.83 -20.82
N ASP A 72 12.79 23.13 -20.51
CA ASP A 72 13.07 24.15 -21.51
C ASP A 72 14.50 23.91 -22.00
N ALA A 73 14.66 23.72 -23.31
CA ALA A 73 15.92 23.61 -24.02
C ALA A 73 15.92 24.62 -25.16
#